data_AF-A0A497PXE2-F1
#
_entry.id   AF-A0A497PXE2-F1
#
_cell.length_a   1.000
_cell.length_b   1.000
_cell.length_c   1.000
_cell.angle_alpha   90.00
_cell.angle_beta   90.00
_cell.angle_gamma   90.00
#
_symmetry.space_group_name_H-M   'P 1'
#
loop_
_entity.id
_entity.type
_entity.pdbx_description
1 polymer ?
#
loop_
_entity_poly.entity_id
_entity_poly.type
_entity_poly.pdbx_seq_one_letter_code
_entity_poly.pdbx_strand_id
1 'polypeptide(L)'
;MSGSEHIKDEQQGTIVVNLHKDEYDVYIGRAGRGKVGYFGNPFDVRVFGREESLRRYEEYFLRRIEEEPVFREKILELRGKRLGCFCKPRKCHGDIIVAWLEQHEEELIATARKNGRAQREQPDEKSIKRAKQFHLRMLARKLTPEPVRTEMRTVQERDHELYVERQRTLLTGGD
;
A
#
# COMPACT_ATOMS: atom_id res chain seq x y z
N MET A 1 -37.70 -6.43 -33.90
CA MET A 1 -36.36 -6.77 -34.43
C MET A 1 -35.67 -5.50 -34.86
N SER A 2 -34.71 -5.04 -34.06
CA SER A 2 -33.60 -4.13 -34.39
C SER A 2 -32.84 -4.03 -33.05
N GLY A 3 -31.70 -4.72 -32.84
CA GLY A 3 -30.46 -4.60 -33.60
C GLY A 3 -29.83 -3.26 -33.24
N SER A 4 -29.32 -3.13 -32.00
CA SER A 4 -27.88 -3.15 -31.68
C SER A 4 -27.07 -2.09 -32.43
N GLU A 5 -26.67 -1.04 -31.71
CA GLU A 5 -25.33 -0.47 -31.87
C GLU A 5 -24.72 -0.25 -30.50
N HIS A 6 -24.15 -1.33 -29.95
CA HIS A 6 -23.09 -1.21 -28.97
C HIS A 6 -21.91 -0.52 -29.65
N ILE A 7 -21.77 0.79 -29.45
CA ILE A 7 -20.52 1.50 -29.77
C ILE A 7 -19.48 0.92 -28.81
N LYS A 8 -18.58 0.10 -29.36
CA LYS A 8 -17.39 -0.35 -28.67
C LYS A 8 -16.61 0.90 -28.32
N ASP A 9 -16.48 1.14 -27.02
CA ASP A 9 -15.55 2.10 -26.44
C ASP A 9 -14.14 1.63 -26.84
N GLU A 10 -13.72 2.00 -28.05
CA GLU A 10 -12.33 1.94 -28.50
C GLU A 10 -11.58 2.81 -27.50
N GLN A 11 -10.97 2.18 -26.49
CA GLN A 11 -10.15 2.89 -25.51
C GLN A 11 -9.00 3.55 -26.26
N GLN A 12 -9.22 4.81 -26.60
CA GLN A 12 -8.27 5.64 -27.31
C GLN A 12 -7.08 5.85 -26.36
N GLY A 13 -5.88 5.48 -26.81
CA GLY A 13 -4.67 5.61 -26.01
C GLY A 13 -4.45 7.04 -25.53
N THR A 14 -3.63 7.21 -24.48
CA THR A 14 -3.27 8.55 -24.00
C THR A 14 -2.49 9.29 -25.07
N ILE A 15 -2.98 10.46 -25.51
CA ILE A 15 -2.32 11.25 -26.56
C ILE A 15 -2.02 12.66 -26.09
N VAL A 16 -1.01 13.29 -26.68
CA VAL A 16 -0.68 14.71 -26.45
C VAL A 16 -1.11 15.53 -27.66
N VAL A 17 -1.91 16.56 -27.41
CA VAL A 17 -2.49 17.42 -28.45
C VAL A 17 -2.07 18.88 -28.27
N ASN A 18 -2.17 19.67 -29.34
CA ASN A 18 -1.89 21.10 -29.23
C ASN A 18 -3.12 21.79 -28.62
N LEU A 19 -2.98 22.34 -27.42
CA LEU A 19 -4.10 22.95 -26.67
C LEU A 19 -4.77 24.14 -27.37
N HIS A 20 -4.14 24.75 -28.38
CA HIS A 20 -4.70 25.85 -29.17
C HIS A 20 -5.43 25.38 -30.42
N LYS A 21 -5.26 24.12 -30.83
CA LYS A 21 -5.80 23.58 -32.07
C LYS A 21 -6.84 22.49 -31.82
N ASP A 22 -6.65 21.73 -30.76
CA ASP A 22 -7.41 20.53 -30.47
C ASP A 22 -8.02 20.63 -29.07
N GLU A 23 -9.14 19.95 -28.88
CA GLU A 23 -9.71 19.74 -27.55
C GLU A 23 -8.84 18.80 -26.71
N TYR A 24 -8.80 19.06 -25.41
CA TYR A 24 -8.03 18.28 -24.45
C TYR A 24 -8.81 18.10 -23.14
N ASP A 25 -8.50 17.03 -22.42
CA ASP A 25 -9.17 16.71 -21.16
C ASP A 25 -8.34 17.19 -19.96
N VAL A 26 -7.00 17.16 -20.07
CA VAL A 26 -6.10 17.59 -19.00
C VAL A 26 -5.02 18.53 -19.52
N TYR A 27 -4.86 19.69 -18.88
CA TYR A 27 -3.76 20.60 -19.16
C TYR A 27 -2.47 20.11 -18.48
N ILE A 28 -1.41 19.89 -19.27
CA ILE A 28 -0.11 19.43 -18.77
C ILE A 28 1.00 20.49 -18.95
N GLY A 29 0.68 21.69 -19.41
CA GLY A 29 1.66 22.76 -19.62
C GLY A 29 2.21 23.35 -18.31
N ARG A 30 3.15 24.29 -18.43
CA ARG A 30 3.75 25.01 -17.30
C ARG A 30 2.76 25.88 -16.52
N ALA A 31 3.13 26.22 -15.29
CA ALA A 31 2.41 27.17 -14.46
C ALA A 31 2.38 28.56 -15.11
N GLY A 32 1.29 29.31 -14.90
CA GLY A 32 1.10 30.65 -15.44
C GLY A 32 -0.28 30.85 -16.04
N ARG A 33 -0.69 32.12 -16.20
CA ARG A 33 -2.01 32.50 -16.75
C ARG A 33 -3.19 31.76 -16.08
N GLY A 34 -3.14 31.62 -14.76
CA GLY A 34 -4.18 30.94 -13.97
C GLY A 34 -4.12 29.41 -14.02
N LYS A 35 -3.10 28.80 -14.64
CA LYS A 35 -2.86 27.36 -14.61
C LYS A 35 -1.79 27.02 -13.57
N VAL A 36 -2.06 25.97 -12.78
CA VAL A 36 -1.14 25.46 -11.73
C VAL A 36 0.10 24.80 -12.35
N GLY A 37 -0.06 24.16 -13.51
CA GLY A 37 1.04 23.51 -14.22
C GLY A 37 1.67 22.32 -13.48
N TYR A 38 0.85 21.56 -12.76
CA TYR A 38 1.27 20.44 -11.91
C TYR A 38 2.12 19.37 -12.64
N PHE A 39 1.81 19.12 -13.92
CA PHE A 39 2.55 18.20 -14.80
C PHE A 39 3.57 18.91 -15.71
N GLY A 40 3.73 20.22 -15.55
CA GLY A 40 4.53 21.05 -16.43
C GLY A 40 6.03 20.79 -16.29
N ASN A 41 6.76 20.89 -17.40
CA ASN A 41 8.22 20.83 -17.39
C ASN A 41 8.83 22.09 -16.75
N PRO A 42 9.56 21.99 -15.61
CA PRO A 42 10.17 23.14 -14.94
C PRO A 42 11.38 23.71 -15.70
N PHE A 43 11.96 22.97 -16.65
CA PHE A 43 13.10 23.40 -17.44
C PHE A 43 12.61 24.15 -18.69
N ASP A 44 12.81 25.47 -18.73
CA ASP A 44 12.36 26.30 -19.85
C ASP A 44 13.19 26.02 -21.12
N VAL A 45 12.49 25.71 -22.22
CA VAL A 45 13.09 25.50 -23.54
C VAL A 45 13.85 26.74 -24.03
N ARG A 46 13.44 27.94 -23.61
CA ARG A 46 14.14 29.20 -23.95
C ARG A 46 15.50 29.33 -23.27
N VAL A 47 15.70 28.62 -22.15
CA VAL A 47 16.94 28.65 -21.37
C VAL A 47 17.86 27.51 -21.78
N PHE A 48 17.31 26.30 -21.90
CA PHE A 48 18.12 25.09 -22.11
C PHE A 48 18.13 24.59 -23.57
N GLY A 49 17.28 25.11 -24.44
CA GLY A 49 16.98 24.44 -25.72
C GLY A 49 16.02 23.26 -25.51
N ARG A 50 15.49 22.70 -26.60
CA ARG A 50 14.41 21.70 -26.51
C ARG A 50 14.93 20.35 -26.04
N GLU A 51 16.03 19.89 -26.61
CA GLU A 51 16.62 18.58 -26.35
C GLU A 51 17.04 18.47 -24.88
N GLU A 52 17.82 19.44 -24.37
CA GLU A 52 18.27 19.45 -22.98
C GLU A 52 17.11 19.65 -21.99
N SER A 53 16.14 20.51 -22.32
CA SER A 53 14.92 20.70 -21.52
C SER A 53 14.12 19.40 -21.37
N LEU A 54 14.06 18.58 -22.42
CA LEU A 54 13.39 17.28 -22.39
C LEU A 54 14.22 16.24 -21.62
N ARG A 55 15.54 16.17 -21.82
CA ARG A 55 16.41 15.26 -21.06
C ARG A 55 16.31 15.51 -19.56
N ARG A 56 16.42 16.76 -19.14
CA ARG A 56 16.26 17.15 -17.73
C ARG A 56 14.86 16.84 -17.20
N TYR A 57 13.83 17.04 -18.02
CA TYR A 57 12.48 16.71 -17.62
C TYR A 57 12.28 15.22 -17.42
N GLU A 58 12.85 14.38 -18.27
CA GLU A 58 12.81 12.92 -18.12
C GLU A 58 13.44 12.48 -16.80
N GLU A 59 14.65 12.95 -16.50
CA GLU A 59 15.34 12.69 -15.22
C GLU A 59 14.50 13.17 -14.01
N TYR A 60 13.96 14.39 -14.08
CA TYR A 60 13.10 14.96 -13.04
C TYR A 60 11.79 14.18 -12.86
N PHE A 61 11.17 13.79 -13.96
CA PHE A 61 9.90 13.08 -13.99
C PHE A 61 10.05 11.70 -13.35
N LEU A 62 11.05 10.91 -13.77
CA LEU A 62 11.31 9.58 -13.22
C LEU A 62 11.60 9.65 -11.71
N ARG A 63 12.43 10.61 -11.28
CA ARG A 63 12.68 10.82 -9.86
C ARG A 63 11.39 11.12 -9.08
N ARG A 64 10.52 11.99 -9.59
CA ARG A 64 9.23 12.29 -8.92
C ARG A 64 8.28 11.10 -8.90
N ILE A 65 8.25 10.29 -9.96
CA ILE A 65 7.47 9.05 -9.99
C ILE A 65 7.90 8.10 -8.86
N GLU A 66 9.20 8.01 -8.59
CA GLU A 66 9.76 7.14 -7.54
C GLU A 66 9.56 7.71 -6.13
N GLU A 67 9.81 9.01 -5.95
CA GLU A 67 9.85 9.67 -4.63
C GLU A 67 8.47 10.17 -4.16
N GLU A 68 7.53 10.44 -5.08
CA GLU A 68 6.23 11.05 -4.76
C GLU A 68 5.04 10.14 -5.17
N PRO A 69 4.54 9.27 -4.28
CA PRO A 69 3.46 8.34 -4.59
C PRO A 69 2.19 9.02 -5.14
N VAL A 70 1.84 10.19 -4.59
CA VAL A 70 0.67 10.97 -5.04
C VAL A 70 0.88 11.49 -6.47
N PHE A 71 2.10 11.90 -6.83
CA PHE A 71 2.39 12.31 -8.21
C PHE A 71 2.27 11.12 -9.16
N ARG A 72 2.79 9.96 -8.77
CA ARG A 72 2.65 8.71 -9.54
C ARG A 72 1.19 8.35 -9.77
N GLU A 73 0.36 8.38 -8.73
CA GLU A 73 -1.09 8.15 -8.86
C GLU A 73 -1.74 9.13 -9.83
N LYS A 74 -1.42 10.43 -9.72
CA LYS A 74 -1.93 11.45 -10.63
C LYS A 74 -1.48 11.29 -12.07
N ILE A 75 -0.29 10.75 -12.30
CA ILE A 75 0.15 10.38 -13.66
C ILE A 75 -0.65 9.19 -14.17
N LEU A 76 -0.86 8.14 -13.37
CA LEU A 76 -1.66 6.97 -13.76
C LEU A 76 -3.11 7.35 -14.10
N GLU A 77 -3.68 8.37 -13.44
CA GLU A 77 -5.00 8.93 -13.75
C GLU A 77 -5.08 9.59 -15.15
N LEU A 78 -3.96 9.87 -15.81
CA LEU A 78 -3.93 10.46 -17.15
C LEU A 78 -4.24 9.45 -18.27
N ARG A 79 -4.36 8.16 -17.96
CA ARG A 79 -4.61 7.13 -18.98
C ARG A 79 -5.90 7.38 -19.75
N GLY A 80 -5.81 7.18 -21.07
CA GLY A 80 -6.93 7.35 -21.99
C GLY A 80 -7.39 8.79 -22.17
N LYS A 81 -6.62 9.77 -21.67
CA LYS A 81 -6.96 11.20 -21.77
C LYS A 81 -6.16 11.88 -22.88
N ARG A 82 -6.74 12.94 -23.44
CA ARG A 82 -6.06 13.90 -24.32
C ARG A 82 -5.35 14.95 -23.46
N LEU A 83 -4.02 14.96 -23.53
CA LEU A 83 -3.15 15.84 -22.75
C LEU A 83 -2.84 17.11 -23.54
N GLY A 84 -3.32 18.26 -23.06
CA GLY A 84 -3.13 19.55 -23.72
C GLY A 84 -1.77 20.18 -23.40
N CYS A 85 -0.94 20.38 -24.43
CA CYS A 85 0.30 21.13 -24.33
C CYS A 85 0.53 22.04 -25.55
N PHE A 86 1.03 23.25 -25.34
CA PHE A 86 1.35 24.19 -26.43
C PHE A 86 2.58 23.77 -27.26
N CYS A 87 3.38 22.80 -26.80
CA CYS A 87 4.61 22.38 -27.48
C CYS A 87 4.38 21.59 -28.78
N LYS A 88 3.26 20.86 -28.89
CA LYS A 88 2.94 20.09 -30.09
C LYS A 88 2.76 21.02 -31.30
N PRO A 89 3.19 20.62 -32.51
CA PRO A 89 3.58 19.27 -32.93
C PRO A 89 5.06 18.92 -32.68
N ARG A 90 5.87 19.82 -32.13
CA ARG A 90 7.27 19.52 -31.81
C ARG A 90 7.34 18.53 -30.61
N LYS A 91 8.51 17.87 -30.44
CA LYS A 91 8.78 17.00 -29.28
C LYS A 91 8.33 17.66 -27.97
N CYS A 92 7.49 16.99 -27.21
CA CYS A 92 6.81 17.54 -26.04
C CYS A 92 7.18 16.75 -24.79
N HIS A 93 7.15 17.40 -23.62
CA HIS A 93 7.34 16.70 -22.35
C HIS A 93 6.22 15.71 -22.06
N GLY A 94 5.02 15.96 -22.60
CA GLY A 94 3.91 15.01 -22.56
C GLY A 94 4.23 13.69 -23.26
N ASP A 95 5.15 13.67 -24.23
CA ASP A 95 5.54 12.44 -24.92
C ASP A 95 6.26 11.48 -23.95
N ILE A 96 7.01 12.03 -22.98
CA ILE A 96 7.65 11.26 -21.90
C ILE A 96 6.61 10.67 -20.95
N ILE A 97 5.56 11.45 -20.62
CA ILE A 97 4.45 10.98 -19.79
C ILE A 97 3.73 9.82 -20.48
N VAL A 98 3.41 9.96 -21.76
CA VAL A 98 2.74 8.91 -22.55
C VAL A 98 3.60 7.65 -22.62
N ALA A 99 4.89 7.79 -22.96
CA ALA A 99 5.80 6.65 -23.02
C ALA A 99 5.89 5.90 -21.68
N TRP A 100 5.93 6.62 -20.55
CA TRP A 100 5.91 6.00 -19.22
C TRP A 100 4.58 5.27 -18.96
N LEU A 101 3.44 5.86 -19.33
CA LEU A 101 2.12 5.24 -19.14
C LEU A 101 1.92 3.97 -19.94
N GLU A 102 2.41 3.95 -21.18
CA GLU A 102 2.41 2.79 -22.07
C GLU A 102 3.28 1.66 -21.49
N GLN A 103 4.50 1.96 -21.04
CA GLN A 103 5.39 0.97 -20.41
C GLN A 103 4.80 0.36 -19.13
N HIS A 104 3.99 1.14 -18.39
CA HIS A 104 3.42 0.71 -17.10
C HIS A 104 1.95 0.30 -17.22
N GLU A 105 1.42 0.13 -18.44
CA GLU A 105 0.08 -0.40 -18.70
C GLU A 105 -0.04 -1.87 -18.25
N GLU A 106 1.03 -2.66 -18.44
CA GLU A 106 1.07 -4.08 -18.07
C GLU A 106 1.11 -4.31 -16.55
N GLU A 107 1.73 -3.41 -15.76
CA GLU A 107 1.80 -3.55 -14.29
C GLU A 107 0.42 -3.52 -13.63
N LEU A 108 -0.49 -2.68 -14.12
CA LEU A 108 -1.86 -2.63 -13.62
C LEU A 108 -2.67 -3.85 -14.06
N ILE A 109 -2.50 -4.30 -15.31
CA ILE A 109 -3.13 -5.53 -15.80
C ILE A 109 -2.63 -6.74 -15.01
N ALA A 110 -1.33 -6.82 -14.72
CA ALA A 110 -0.73 -7.86 -13.90
C ALA A 110 -1.22 -7.81 -12.45
N THR A 111 -1.34 -6.62 -11.86
CA THR A 111 -1.85 -6.42 -10.49
C THR A 111 -3.35 -6.76 -10.42
N ALA A 112 -4.15 -6.36 -11.40
CA ALA A 112 -5.56 -6.74 -11.50
C ALA A 112 -5.74 -8.27 -11.68
N ARG A 113 -4.89 -8.92 -12.49
CA ARG A 113 -4.86 -10.39 -12.64
C ARG A 113 -4.47 -11.10 -11.33
N LYS A 114 -3.51 -10.56 -10.57
CA LYS A 114 -3.11 -11.08 -9.25
C LYS A 114 -4.23 -10.90 -8.22
N ASN A 115 -4.86 -9.72 -8.17
CA ASN A 115 -5.96 -9.42 -7.26
C ASN A 115 -7.23 -10.23 -7.57
N GLY A 116 -7.52 -10.50 -8.85
CA GLY A 116 -8.61 -11.39 -9.27
C GLY A 116 -8.38 -12.89 -8.96
N ARG A 117 -7.14 -13.30 -8.68
CA ARG A 117 -6.82 -14.61 -8.07
C ARG A 117 -6.96 -14.57 -6.55
N ALA A 118 -6.44 -13.54 -5.89
CA ALA A 118 -6.52 -13.36 -4.44
C ALA A 118 -7.96 -13.22 -3.92
N GLN A 119 -8.90 -12.71 -4.74
CA GLN A 119 -10.32 -12.63 -4.38
C GLN A 119 -11.07 -13.97 -4.47
N ARG A 120 -10.53 -15.01 -5.12
CA ARG A 120 -11.14 -16.36 -5.16
C ARG A 120 -10.81 -17.22 -3.94
N GLU A 121 -9.83 -16.82 -3.13
CA GLU A 121 -9.42 -17.53 -1.91
C GLU A 121 -9.79 -16.73 -0.65
N GLN A 122 -11.01 -16.20 -0.58
CA GLN A 122 -11.58 -15.80 0.71
C GLN A 122 -12.09 -17.07 1.40
N PRO A 123 -11.59 -17.45 2.60
CA PRO A 123 -12.07 -18.64 3.29
C PRO A 123 -13.57 -18.49 3.54
N ASP A 124 -14.34 -19.50 3.15
CA ASP A 124 -15.80 -19.45 3.25
C ASP A 124 -16.24 -19.23 4.70
N GLU A 125 -17.43 -18.66 4.88
CA GLU A 125 -17.97 -18.29 6.19
C GLU A 125 -17.94 -19.46 7.19
N LYS A 126 -18.08 -20.71 6.71
CA LYS A 126 -18.03 -21.92 7.52
C LYS A 126 -16.62 -22.22 8.02
N SER A 127 -15.60 -21.98 7.19
CA SER A 127 -14.19 -22.09 7.55
C SER A 127 -13.78 -21.04 8.58
N ILE A 128 -14.26 -19.80 8.45
CA ILE A 128 -14.05 -18.74 9.46
C ILE A 128 -14.72 -19.10 10.78
N LYS A 129 -15.96 -19.58 10.76
CA LYS A 129 -16.70 -20.03 11.97
C LYS A 129 -15.97 -21.18 12.66
N ARG A 130 -15.45 -22.16 11.91
CA ARG A 130 -14.65 -23.28 12.46
C ARG A 130 -13.36 -22.81 13.11
N ALA A 131 -12.62 -21.90 12.48
CA ALA A 131 -11.39 -21.35 13.05
C ALA A 131 -11.66 -20.56 14.34
N LYS A 132 -12.73 -19.75 14.37
CA LYS A 132 -13.16 -19.03 15.59
C LYS A 132 -13.60 -19.99 16.70
N GLN A 133 -14.35 -21.04 16.39
CA GLN A 133 -14.76 -22.06 17.36
C GLN A 133 -13.56 -22.79 17.95
N PHE A 134 -12.59 -23.15 17.12
CA PHE A 134 -11.36 -23.81 17.56
C PHE A 134 -10.53 -22.90 18.48
N HIS A 135 -10.37 -21.62 18.10
CA HIS A 135 -9.65 -20.64 18.91
C HIS A 135 -10.33 -20.40 20.26
N LEU A 136 -11.65 -20.25 20.29
CA LEU A 136 -12.43 -20.09 21.54
C LEU A 136 -12.30 -21.32 22.45
N ARG A 137 -12.30 -22.54 21.90
CA ARG A 137 -12.10 -23.77 22.66
C ARG A 137 -10.69 -23.86 23.26
N MET A 138 -9.68 -23.37 22.53
CA MET A 138 -8.30 -23.27 23.03
C MET A 138 -8.19 -22.26 24.18
N LEU A 139 -8.82 -21.10 24.08
CA LEU A 139 -8.81 -20.09 25.14
C LEU A 139 -9.54 -20.58 26.40
N ALA A 140 -10.70 -21.25 26.24
CA ALA A 140 -11.42 -21.82 27.37
C ALA A 140 -10.59 -22.86 28.14
N ARG A 141 -9.74 -23.64 27.44
CA ARG A 141 -8.78 -24.58 28.05
C ARG A 141 -7.66 -23.89 28.83
N LYS A 142 -7.28 -22.67 28.46
CA LYS A 142 -6.26 -21.88 29.20
C LYS A 142 -6.82 -21.19 30.44
N LEU A 143 -8.16 -21.08 30.55
CA LEU A 143 -8.85 -20.43 31.66
C LEU A 143 -9.42 -21.42 32.69
N THR A 144 -9.31 -22.73 32.45
CA THR A 144 -9.57 -23.73 33.49
C THR A 144 -8.34 -23.80 34.40
N PRO A 145 -8.43 -23.46 35.70
CA PRO A 145 -7.31 -23.62 36.61
C PRO A 145 -6.96 -25.10 36.75
N GLU A 146 -5.69 -25.43 36.52
CA GLU A 146 -5.12 -26.74 36.87
C GLU A 146 -5.39 -27.01 38.37
N PRO A 147 -5.80 -28.23 38.78
CA PRO A 147 -5.92 -28.54 40.19
C PRO A 147 -4.53 -28.42 40.84
N VAL A 148 -4.39 -27.43 41.73
CA VAL A 148 -3.17 -27.23 42.51
C VAL A 148 -2.97 -28.48 43.37
N ARG A 149 -1.95 -29.25 43.03
CA ARG A 149 -1.49 -30.39 43.81
C ARG A 149 -0.77 -29.86 45.05
N THR A 150 -1.50 -29.75 46.16
CA THR A 150 -0.91 -29.41 47.46
C THR A 150 -0.04 -30.57 47.92
N GLU A 151 1.29 -30.41 47.88
CA GLU A 151 2.24 -31.13 48.74
C GLU A 151 3.69 -30.73 48.38
N MET A 152 4.31 -29.86 49.17
CA MET A 152 5.75 -29.88 49.51
C MET A 152 5.96 -29.06 50.79
N ARG A 153 6.00 -29.71 51.97
CA ARG A 153 6.58 -29.11 53.19
C ARG A 153 8.09 -28.99 52.98
N THR A 154 8.63 -27.80 53.22
CA THR A 154 10.06 -27.53 52.95
C THR A 154 10.92 -28.03 54.11
N VAL A 155 12.18 -28.38 53.82
CA VAL A 155 13.16 -28.86 54.81
C VAL A 155 13.36 -27.85 55.95
N GLN A 156 13.10 -26.56 55.70
CA GLN A 156 13.23 -25.48 56.68
C GLN A 156 12.16 -25.51 57.79
N GLU A 157 11.00 -26.13 57.57
CA GLU A 157 9.95 -26.24 58.59
C GLU A 157 10.25 -27.33 59.62
N ARG A 158 11.01 -28.37 59.22
CA ARG A 158 11.43 -29.47 60.12
C ARG A 158 12.52 -29.05 61.10
N ASP A 159 13.40 -28.15 60.71
CA ASP A 159 14.46 -27.64 61.59
C ASP A 159 13.91 -26.70 62.67
N HIS A 160 12.82 -25.99 62.39
CA HIS A 160 12.15 -25.15 63.38
C HIS A 160 11.37 -25.96 64.42
N GLU A 161 10.69 -27.04 64.02
CA GLU A 161 10.03 -27.97 64.98
C GLU A 161 11.05 -28.63 65.92
N LEU A 162 12.21 -29.09 65.40
CA LEU A 162 13.29 -29.65 66.23
C LEU A 162 13.91 -28.62 67.20
N TYR A 163 14.02 -27.35 66.79
CA TYR A 163 14.49 -26.28 67.68
C TYR A 163 13.48 -25.99 68.80
N VAL A 164 12.17 -25.89 68.48
CA VAL A 164 11.11 -25.64 69.46
C VAL A 164 10.97 -26.81 70.44
N GLU A 165 11.09 -28.06 69.98
CA GLU A 165 11.00 -29.24 70.84
C GLU A 165 12.20 -29.39 71.79
N ARG A 166 13.41 -29.01 71.33
CA ARG A 166 14.63 -28.95 72.16
C ARG A 166 14.57 -27.84 73.22
N GLN A 167 13.93 -26.70 72.92
CA GLN A 167 13.69 -25.64 73.92
C GLN A 167 12.63 -26.03 74.94
N ARG A 168 11.64 -26.83 74.55
CA ARG A 168 10.56 -27.29 75.44
C ARG A 168 11.03 -28.31 76.48
N THR A 169 11.96 -29.19 76.12
CA THR A 169 12.53 -30.20 77.03
C THR A 169 13.52 -29.61 78.06
N LEU A 170 14.12 -28.45 77.78
CA LEU A 170 15.01 -27.73 78.71
C LEU A 170 14.25 -26.94 79.80
N LEU A 171 12.94 -26.72 79.65
CA LEU A 171 12.10 -25.96 80.60
C LEU A 171 11.21 -26.84 81.49
N THR A 172 11.31 -28.18 81.37
CA THR A 172 10.51 -29.14 82.16
C THR A 172 11.36 -30.19 82.90
N GLY A 173 12.66 -29.91 83.11
CA GLY A 173 13.63 -30.84 83.73
C GLY A 173 14.40 -30.26 84.91
N GLY A 174 13.72 -29.49 85.77
CA GLY A 174 14.28 -28.98 87.02
C GLY A 174 13.33 -29.25 88.18
N ASP A 175 13.50 -30.41 88.81
CA ASP A 175 13.15 -30.71 90.21
C ASP A 175 14.36 -31.45 90.83
#